data_AF-A0A0Z8D6K2-F1
#
_entry.id   AF-A0A0Z8D6K2-F1
#
_cell.length_a   1.000
_cell.length_b   1.000
_cell.length_c   1.000
_cell.angle_alpha   90.00
_cell.angle_beta   90.00
_cell.angle_gamma   90.00
#
_symmetry.space_group_name_H-M   'P 1'
#
loop_
_entity.id
_entity.type
_entity.pdbx_description
1 polymer ?
#
loop_
_entity_poly.entity_id
_entity_poly.type
_entity_poly.pdbx_seq_one_letter_code
_entity_poly.pdbx_strand_id
1 'polypeptide(L)'
;MRKKLNPMIVVGFFLSFFALIFITGVTGNTVNKTEVANEPAVTQSNTSTSSKTTNSSSSYYIANALEMKPIIDVSAWQRPSEIDYDTLSKNISGAIVRIQSGSHTKNENTATDKNGLDKSFDTHIKEFQARNIPVAVYAYVTGNSIENMQEEARSFYKAANKYKPTFYWLDVEEYTMDDMNAGVEAFRKELETLGAKNIGIYVGTYFMEDHSINVDKFDAIWIPTYGDDSGYYNAAPNTDLDYDLHQYTSRGYVNGFEHHLDLNIITTLKDPNEVYQKLFTTPE
;
A
#
# COMPACT_ATOMS: atom_id res chain seq x y z
N MET A 1 41.77 -14.22 -5.67
CA MET A 1 41.85 -15.60 -5.12
C MET A 1 41.13 -15.64 -3.78
N ARG A 2 39.94 -16.27 -3.69
CA ARG A 2 39.23 -16.44 -2.40
C ARG A 2 39.87 -17.59 -1.62
N LYS A 3 40.36 -17.33 -0.40
CA LYS A 3 40.85 -18.37 0.51
C LYS A 3 39.65 -19.15 1.05
N LYS A 4 39.60 -20.47 0.83
CA LYS A 4 38.56 -21.34 1.40
C LYS A 4 38.75 -21.41 2.92
N LEU A 5 37.69 -21.13 3.69
CA LEU A 5 37.70 -21.32 5.13
C LEU A 5 37.71 -22.81 5.48
N ASN A 6 38.44 -23.16 6.55
CA ASN A 6 38.56 -24.52 7.03
C ASN A 6 37.20 -25.00 7.59
N PRO A 7 36.63 -26.10 7.07
CA PRO A 7 35.31 -26.59 7.49
C PRO A 7 35.20 -26.86 9.00
N MET A 8 36.29 -27.18 9.69
CA MET A 8 36.29 -27.36 11.15
C MET A 8 36.03 -26.05 11.92
N ILE A 9 36.47 -24.90 11.39
CA ILE A 9 36.22 -23.58 12.00
C ILE A 9 34.74 -23.21 11.85
N VAL A 10 34.15 -23.55 10.70
CA VAL A 10 32.73 -23.30 10.41
C VAL A 10 31.85 -24.14 11.33
N VAL A 11 32.15 -25.44 11.49
CA VAL A 11 31.40 -26.32 12.41
C VAL A 11 31.51 -25.85 13.87
N GLY A 12 32.71 -25.44 14.30
CA GLY A 12 32.92 -24.89 15.65
C GLY A 12 32.11 -23.62 15.91
N PHE A 13 32.00 -22.73 14.92
CA PHE A 13 31.18 -21.51 15.01
C PHE A 13 29.68 -21.81 15.11
N PHE A 14 29.17 -22.78 14.36
CA PHE A 14 27.75 -23.14 14.44
C PHE A 14 27.39 -23.84 15.76
N LEU A 15 28.27 -24.70 16.29
CA LEU A 15 28.04 -25.37 17.58
C LEU A 15 28.02 -24.40 18.76
N SER A 16 28.84 -23.35 18.76
CA SER A 16 28.80 -22.32 19.81
C SER A 16 27.52 -21.47 19.74
N PHE A 17 26.98 -21.24 18.54
CA PHE A 17 25.74 -20.51 18.34
C PHE A 17 24.51 -21.26 18.89
N PHE A 18 24.45 -22.59 18.69
CA PHE A 18 23.38 -23.41 19.25
C PHE A 18 23.43 -23.52 20.79
N ALA A 19 24.63 -23.55 21.38
CA ALA A 19 24.79 -23.55 22.83
C ALA A 19 24.30 -22.22 23.47
N LEU A 20 24.52 -21.08 22.78
CA LEU A 20 24.06 -19.77 23.24
C LEU A 20 22.52 -19.67 23.26
N ILE A 21 21.85 -20.17 22.21
CA ILE A 21 20.39 -20.16 22.09
C ILE A 21 19.72 -21.02 23.18
N PHE A 22 20.36 -22.14 23.55
CA PHE A 22 19.84 -23.03 24.60
C PHE A 22 19.92 -22.41 26.00
N ILE A 23 20.95 -21.60 26.27
CA ILE A 23 21.10 -20.90 27.56
C ILE A 23 20.05 -19.80 27.72
N THR A 24 19.73 -19.07 26.64
CA THR A 24 18.71 -18.00 26.66
C THR A 24 17.28 -18.53 26.70
N GLY A 25 17.01 -19.72 26.15
CA GLY A 25 15.67 -20.33 26.14
C GLY A 25 15.21 -20.89 27.49
N VAL A 26 16.15 -21.22 28.40
CA VAL A 26 15.84 -21.82 29.71
C VAL A 26 15.58 -20.76 30.80
N THR A 27 16.01 -19.50 30.60
CA THR A 27 15.85 -18.42 31.58
C THR A 27 14.63 -17.52 31.38
N GLY A 28 13.90 -17.65 30.27
CA GLY A 28 12.78 -16.75 29.91
C GLY A 28 11.39 -17.12 30.45
N ASN A 29 11.23 -18.23 31.19
CA ASN A 29 9.92 -18.82 31.46
C ASN A 29 9.47 -18.88 32.93
N THR A 30 9.87 -17.89 33.73
CA THR A 30 9.36 -17.70 35.09
C THR A 30 9.38 -16.22 35.44
N VAL A 31 8.36 -15.74 36.19
CA VAL A 31 8.13 -14.36 36.71
C VAL A 31 7.27 -13.52 35.72
N ASN A 32 6.00 -13.15 35.94
CA ASN A 32 5.16 -13.01 37.15
C ASN A 32 3.65 -13.18 36.84
N LYS A 33 2.96 -13.87 37.75
CA LYS A 33 1.51 -13.83 38.00
C LYS A 33 1.30 -13.12 39.35
N THR A 34 0.08 -12.64 39.62
CA THR A 34 -0.40 -11.88 40.83
C THR A 34 -0.10 -10.37 40.73
N GLU A 35 -1.03 -9.43 40.90
CA GLU A 35 -2.05 -9.32 41.96
C GLU A 35 -3.39 -8.70 41.51
N VAL A 36 -4.45 -9.17 42.17
CA VAL A 36 -5.82 -8.63 42.21
C VAL A 36 -5.92 -7.74 43.45
N ALA A 37 -6.40 -6.51 43.30
CA ALA A 37 -6.82 -5.68 44.43
C ALA A 37 -8.06 -4.86 44.04
N ASN A 38 -8.96 -4.73 45.02
CA ASN A 38 -10.35 -4.31 44.93
C ASN A 38 -10.54 -2.81 44.65
N GLU A 39 -11.57 -2.46 43.89
CA GLU A 39 -12.24 -1.14 43.95
C GLU A 39 -13.74 -1.30 44.26
N PRO A 40 -14.34 -0.37 45.03
CA PRO A 40 -15.72 -0.49 45.51
C PRO A 40 -16.76 -0.02 44.50
N ALA A 41 -17.93 -0.65 44.57
CA ALA A 41 -19.11 -0.36 43.80
C ALA A 41 -19.66 1.06 44.06
N VAL A 42 -19.97 1.79 42.99
CA VAL A 42 -20.89 2.94 43.02
C VAL A 42 -21.92 2.79 41.92
N THR A 43 -23.16 2.60 42.34
CA THR A 43 -24.38 2.68 41.53
C THR A 43 -24.71 4.15 41.25
N GLN A 44 -25.05 4.45 39.99
CA GLN A 44 -25.99 5.48 39.49
C GLN A 44 -25.74 5.59 37.97
N SER A 45 -26.64 5.91 37.05
CA SER A 45 -28.10 6.04 36.97
C SER A 45 -28.32 6.43 35.50
N ASN A 46 -29.30 5.85 34.82
CA ASN A 46 -29.69 6.27 33.47
C ASN A 46 -30.14 7.73 33.49
N THR A 47 -29.53 8.59 32.67
CA THR A 47 -30.21 9.78 32.15
C THR A 47 -29.73 10.06 30.74
N SER A 48 -30.62 9.76 29.80
CA SER A 48 -30.57 10.13 28.40
C SER A 48 -30.51 11.65 28.23
N THR A 49 -29.43 12.15 27.64
CA THR A 49 -29.41 13.49 27.05
C THR A 49 -28.89 13.37 25.62
N SER A 50 -29.78 13.67 24.67
CA SER A 50 -29.50 13.75 23.25
C SER A 50 -28.47 14.87 22.99
N SER A 51 -27.23 14.49 22.67
CA SER A 51 -26.25 15.40 22.11
C SER A 51 -26.13 15.13 20.61
N LYS A 52 -26.56 16.11 19.80
CA LYS A 52 -26.15 16.24 18.40
C LYS A 52 -24.62 16.25 18.37
N THR A 53 -24.02 15.14 17.95
CA THR A 53 -22.61 15.09 17.59
C THR A 53 -22.46 15.71 16.21
N THR A 54 -21.99 16.95 16.20
CA THR A 54 -21.26 17.50 15.07
C THR A 54 -20.10 16.58 14.76
N ASN A 55 -20.04 16.03 13.53
CA ASN A 55 -18.92 15.25 13.01
C ASN A 55 -17.66 16.13 12.99
N SER A 56 -16.94 16.17 14.09
CA SER A 56 -15.55 16.62 14.11
C SER A 56 -14.72 15.47 13.55
N SER A 57 -14.48 15.49 12.24
CA SER A 57 -13.47 14.66 11.59
C SER A 57 -12.16 14.87 12.34
N SER A 58 -11.73 13.89 13.14
CA SER A 58 -10.41 13.93 13.75
C SER A 58 -9.40 13.77 12.63
N SER A 59 -8.77 14.87 12.22
CA SER A 59 -7.71 14.86 11.22
C SER A 59 -6.60 13.93 11.69
N TYR A 60 -6.32 12.86 10.93
CA TYR A 60 -5.14 12.03 11.13
C TYR A 60 -3.90 12.93 10.99
N TYR A 61 -3.13 13.06 12.08
CA TYR A 61 -1.95 13.93 12.16
C TYR A 61 -0.68 13.09 12.18
N ILE A 62 0.30 13.47 11.35
CA ILE A 62 1.56 12.77 11.17
C ILE A 62 2.69 13.64 11.72
N ALA A 63 3.24 13.25 12.86
CA ALA A 63 4.40 13.93 13.46
C ALA A 63 5.70 13.56 12.74
N ASN A 64 5.83 12.31 12.33
CA ASN A 64 6.99 11.75 11.63
C ASN A 64 6.48 10.73 10.60
N ALA A 65 6.87 10.89 9.33
CA ALA A 65 6.48 9.98 8.25
C ALA A 65 6.94 8.53 8.51
N LEU A 66 8.08 8.32 9.19
CA LEU A 66 8.59 6.97 9.50
C LEU A 66 7.85 6.28 10.66
N GLU A 67 7.04 7.02 11.42
CA GLU A 67 6.28 6.51 12.57
C GLU A 67 4.78 6.44 12.28
N MET A 68 4.35 6.80 11.06
CA MET A 68 2.95 6.71 10.67
C MET A 68 2.51 5.25 10.58
N LYS A 69 1.21 5.00 10.81
CA LYS A 69 0.62 3.73 10.36
C LYS A 69 0.80 3.62 8.84
N PRO A 70 1.26 2.49 8.31
CA PRO A 70 1.55 2.37 6.89
C PRO A 70 0.29 2.62 6.06
N ILE A 71 0.51 3.09 4.85
CA ILE A 71 -0.46 3.00 3.76
C ILE A 71 -0.23 1.64 3.11
N ILE A 72 -1.31 0.89 2.85
CA ILE A 72 -1.18 -0.41 2.17
C ILE A 72 -1.70 -0.28 0.74
N ASP A 73 -1.17 -1.08 -0.16
CA ASP A 73 -1.84 -1.38 -1.41
C ASP A 73 -2.23 -2.86 -1.46
N VAL A 74 -3.39 -3.13 -2.05
CA VAL A 74 -3.99 -4.48 -2.07
C VAL A 74 -4.67 -4.76 -3.40
N SER A 75 -4.76 -6.04 -3.70
CA SER A 75 -5.46 -6.59 -4.86
C SER A 75 -6.16 -7.88 -4.46
N ALA A 76 -6.81 -8.56 -5.41
CA ALA A 76 -7.40 -9.87 -5.17
C ALA A 76 -6.40 -10.97 -4.76
N TRP A 77 -5.08 -10.73 -4.83
CA TRP A 77 -4.09 -11.62 -4.24
C TRP A 77 -4.18 -11.66 -2.71
N GLN A 78 -4.60 -10.57 -2.08
CA GLN A 78 -4.95 -10.52 -0.66
C GLN A 78 -6.44 -10.84 -0.54
N ARG A 79 -6.80 -12.10 -0.27
CA ARG A 79 -8.21 -12.52 -0.34
C ARG A 79 -9.04 -11.85 0.76
N PRO A 80 -10.18 -11.22 0.44
CA PRO A 80 -11.03 -10.61 1.46
C PRO A 80 -11.45 -11.54 2.60
N SER A 81 -11.62 -12.84 2.33
CA SER A 81 -11.97 -13.85 3.34
C SER A 81 -10.86 -14.15 4.35
N GLU A 82 -9.63 -13.72 4.06
CA GLU A 82 -8.44 -13.93 4.89
C GLU A 82 -8.06 -12.64 5.65
N ILE A 83 -8.79 -11.54 5.43
CA ILE A 83 -8.53 -10.24 6.05
C ILE A 83 -9.54 -9.99 7.17
N ASP A 84 -9.04 -9.77 8.38
CA ASP A 84 -9.80 -9.14 9.45
C ASP A 84 -9.72 -7.61 9.27
N TYR A 85 -10.71 -7.04 8.56
CA TYR A 85 -10.78 -5.60 8.30
C TYR A 85 -10.98 -4.76 9.57
N ASP A 86 -11.61 -5.30 10.62
CA ASP A 86 -11.79 -4.59 11.89
C ASP A 86 -10.45 -4.37 12.61
N THR A 87 -9.55 -5.33 12.49
CA THR A 87 -8.19 -5.21 13.01
C THR A 87 -7.29 -4.44 12.05
N LEU A 88 -7.30 -4.77 10.75
CA LEU A 88 -6.40 -4.15 9.76
C LEU A 88 -6.62 -2.64 9.66
N SER A 89 -7.87 -2.18 9.60
CA SER A 89 -8.20 -0.74 9.53
C SER A 89 -7.65 0.07 10.71
N LYS A 90 -7.51 -0.53 11.90
CA LYS A 90 -6.93 0.16 13.06
C LYS A 90 -5.42 0.34 12.95
N ASN A 91 -4.76 -0.39 12.07
CA ASN A 91 -3.29 -0.46 11.95
C ASN A 91 -2.75 0.17 10.66
N ILE A 92 -3.62 0.72 9.81
CA ILE A 92 -3.24 1.42 8.57
C ILE A 92 -3.75 2.87 8.59
N SER A 93 -3.21 3.71 7.72
CA SER A 93 -3.67 5.11 7.54
C SER A 93 -4.36 5.36 6.20
N GLY A 94 -4.22 4.47 5.23
CA GLY A 94 -4.85 4.57 3.91
C GLY A 94 -4.72 3.24 3.17
N ALA A 95 -5.54 3.07 2.14
CA ALA A 95 -5.48 1.91 1.26
C ALA A 95 -5.48 2.34 -0.22
N ILE A 96 -4.69 1.66 -1.05
CA ILE A 96 -4.70 1.80 -2.51
C ILE A 96 -5.13 0.47 -3.11
N VAL A 97 -6.30 0.42 -3.74
CA VAL A 97 -6.90 -0.85 -4.18
C VAL A 97 -6.77 -1.04 -5.69
N ARG A 98 -6.29 -2.21 -6.12
CA ARG A 98 -6.25 -2.56 -7.55
C ARG A 98 -7.66 -2.69 -8.09
N ILE A 99 -7.95 -2.01 -9.19
CA ILE A 99 -9.21 -2.16 -9.92
C ILE A 99 -9.04 -3.07 -11.14
N GLN A 100 -7.89 -2.97 -11.78
CA GLN A 100 -7.62 -3.64 -13.05
C GLN A 100 -6.15 -4.07 -13.13
N SER A 101 -5.92 -5.22 -13.74
CA SER A 101 -4.60 -5.65 -14.17
C SER A 101 -4.65 -6.02 -15.65
N GLY A 102 -4.27 -5.08 -16.50
CA GLY A 102 -4.15 -5.25 -17.95
C GLY A 102 -5.38 -5.81 -18.67
N SER A 103 -6.11 -4.98 -19.44
CA SER A 103 -7.31 -5.46 -20.13
C SER A 103 -6.99 -6.21 -21.43
N HIS A 104 -5.76 -6.10 -21.94
CA HIS A 104 -5.36 -6.79 -23.17
C HIS A 104 -5.11 -8.29 -22.95
N THR A 105 -4.61 -8.69 -21.78
CA THR A 105 -4.37 -10.10 -21.43
C THR A 105 -5.64 -10.77 -20.92
N LYS A 106 -6.38 -11.43 -21.81
CA LYS A 106 -7.67 -12.09 -21.53
C LYS A 106 -7.58 -13.41 -20.74
N ASN A 107 -6.57 -13.54 -19.88
CA ASN A 107 -6.34 -14.75 -19.11
C ASN A 107 -6.93 -14.58 -17.72
N GLU A 108 -8.16 -15.07 -17.55
CA GLU A 108 -8.79 -15.16 -16.23
C GLU A 108 -7.90 -15.97 -15.28
N ASN A 109 -7.68 -15.45 -14.08
CA ASN A 109 -6.98 -16.15 -13.02
C ASN A 109 -7.72 -15.98 -11.68
N THR A 110 -7.10 -16.36 -10.57
CA THR A 110 -7.74 -16.23 -9.25
C THR A 110 -7.98 -14.79 -8.82
N ALA A 111 -7.18 -13.85 -9.33
CA ALA A 111 -7.19 -12.44 -8.97
C ALA A 111 -7.93 -11.55 -9.98
N THR A 112 -7.94 -11.88 -11.27
CA THR A 112 -8.62 -11.09 -12.32
C THR A 112 -9.66 -11.87 -13.12
N ASP A 113 -10.71 -11.18 -13.55
CA ASP A 113 -11.70 -11.68 -14.49
C ASP A 113 -11.17 -11.66 -15.94
N LYS A 114 -11.96 -12.18 -16.88
CA LYS A 114 -11.61 -12.25 -18.31
C LYS A 114 -11.40 -10.88 -19.00
N ASN A 115 -11.81 -9.79 -18.36
CA ASN A 115 -11.66 -8.43 -18.86
C ASN A 115 -10.52 -7.68 -18.13
N GLY A 116 -9.78 -8.37 -17.27
CA GLY A 116 -8.69 -7.80 -16.47
C GLY A 116 -9.16 -7.08 -15.20
N LEU A 117 -10.45 -7.13 -14.84
CA LEU A 117 -10.93 -6.52 -13.60
C LEU A 117 -10.52 -7.35 -12.39
N ASP A 118 -10.05 -6.69 -11.35
CA ASP A 118 -9.72 -7.33 -10.09
C ASP A 118 -10.99 -7.94 -9.45
N LYS A 119 -10.91 -9.17 -8.96
CA LYS A 119 -12.08 -9.90 -8.44
C LYS A 119 -12.49 -9.46 -7.03
N SER A 120 -11.64 -8.72 -6.33
CA SER A 120 -11.83 -8.39 -4.91
C SER A 120 -11.98 -6.89 -4.65
N PHE A 121 -11.78 -6.02 -5.65
CA PHE A 121 -11.78 -4.57 -5.45
C PHE A 121 -13.05 -4.05 -4.77
N ASP A 122 -14.24 -4.53 -5.16
CA ASP A 122 -15.51 -4.05 -4.60
C ASP A 122 -15.57 -4.29 -3.10
N THR A 123 -15.13 -5.46 -2.65
CA THR A 123 -15.09 -5.83 -1.24
C THR A 123 -14.04 -5.00 -0.50
N HIS A 124 -12.81 -4.92 -1.01
CA HIS A 124 -11.74 -4.14 -0.36
C HIS A 124 -12.18 -2.69 -0.13
N ILE A 125 -12.67 -2.03 -1.18
CA ILE A 125 -13.04 -0.61 -1.11
C ILE A 125 -14.19 -0.42 -0.11
N LYS A 126 -15.24 -1.23 -0.18
CA LYS A 126 -16.39 -1.12 0.72
C LYS A 126 -16.00 -1.36 2.19
N GLU A 127 -15.20 -2.39 2.46
CA GLU A 127 -14.80 -2.72 3.84
C GLU A 127 -13.88 -1.64 4.44
N PHE A 128 -12.95 -1.08 3.66
CA PHE A 128 -12.11 0.03 4.13
C PHE A 128 -12.90 1.33 4.33
N GLN A 129 -13.74 1.71 3.36
CA GLN A 129 -14.57 2.92 3.47
C GLN A 129 -15.58 2.82 4.63
N ALA A 130 -16.18 1.65 4.87
CA ALA A 130 -17.06 1.42 6.00
C ALA A 130 -16.38 1.63 7.37
N ARG A 131 -15.03 1.57 7.40
CA ARG A 131 -14.20 1.79 8.58
C ARG A 131 -13.47 3.14 8.56
N ASN A 132 -13.91 4.06 7.71
CA ASN A 132 -13.35 5.40 7.54
C ASN A 132 -11.88 5.41 7.12
N ILE A 133 -11.40 4.37 6.43
CA ILE A 133 -10.09 4.39 5.79
C ILE A 133 -10.25 5.06 4.41
N PRO A 134 -9.48 6.12 4.11
CA PRO A 134 -9.49 6.73 2.79
C PRO A 134 -8.88 5.76 1.77
N VAL A 135 -9.53 5.68 0.60
CA VAL A 135 -9.19 4.69 -0.43
C VAL A 135 -8.83 5.40 -1.73
N ALA A 136 -7.59 5.20 -2.18
CA ALA A 136 -7.17 5.44 -3.56
C ALA A 136 -7.29 4.13 -4.36
N VAL A 137 -7.14 4.23 -5.68
CA VAL A 137 -7.23 3.07 -6.57
C VAL A 137 -6.10 3.06 -7.58
N TYR A 138 -5.73 1.87 -8.07
CA TYR A 138 -4.72 1.75 -9.12
C TYR A 138 -5.13 0.77 -10.22
N ALA A 139 -4.50 0.91 -11.39
CA ALA A 139 -4.58 -0.03 -12.49
C ALA A 139 -3.18 -0.37 -12.98
N TYR A 140 -2.88 -1.66 -13.11
CA TYR A 140 -1.64 -2.15 -13.74
C TYR A 140 -1.76 -2.00 -15.26
N VAL A 141 -0.91 -1.14 -15.82
CA VAL A 141 -0.98 -0.60 -17.18
C VAL A 141 -0.25 -1.51 -18.17
N THR A 142 -0.99 -2.07 -19.13
CA THR A 142 -0.40 -3.05 -20.09
C THR A 142 -0.84 -2.84 -21.54
N GLY A 143 -1.57 -1.76 -21.83
CA GLY A 143 -2.05 -1.47 -23.17
C GLY A 143 -0.89 -1.43 -24.18
N ASN A 144 -0.99 -2.20 -25.26
CA ASN A 144 0.06 -2.31 -26.30
C ASN A 144 -0.19 -1.42 -27.53
N SER A 145 -1.15 -0.50 -27.45
CA SER A 145 -1.39 0.57 -28.41
C SER A 145 -2.06 1.75 -27.70
N ILE A 146 -2.08 2.91 -28.35
CA ILE A 146 -2.77 4.10 -27.83
C ILE A 146 -4.25 3.82 -27.58
N GLU A 147 -4.91 3.11 -28.50
CA GLU A 147 -6.31 2.73 -28.37
C GLU A 147 -6.55 1.80 -27.18
N ASN A 148 -5.66 0.84 -26.96
CA ASN A 148 -5.73 -0.10 -25.84
C ASN A 148 -5.48 0.61 -24.50
N MET A 149 -4.52 1.54 -24.43
CA MET A 149 -4.30 2.37 -23.24
C MET A 149 -5.54 3.20 -22.87
N GLN A 150 -6.20 3.79 -23.87
CA GLN A 150 -7.44 4.52 -23.65
C GLN A 150 -8.61 3.60 -23.25
N GLU A 151 -8.68 2.38 -23.81
CA GLU A 151 -9.69 1.38 -23.41
C GLU A 151 -9.49 0.93 -21.97
N GLU A 152 -8.25 0.69 -21.56
CA GLU A 152 -7.90 0.38 -20.18
C GLU A 152 -8.30 1.51 -19.23
N ALA A 153 -7.99 2.76 -19.57
CA ALA A 153 -8.38 3.93 -18.78
C ALA A 153 -9.91 4.06 -18.63
N ARG A 154 -10.68 3.83 -19.71
CA ARG A 154 -12.15 3.83 -19.67
C ARG A 154 -12.70 2.73 -18.77
N SER A 155 -12.16 1.52 -18.87
CA SER A 155 -12.55 0.38 -18.05
C SER A 155 -12.27 0.65 -16.57
N PHE A 156 -11.05 1.09 -16.25
CA PHE A 156 -10.61 1.47 -14.91
C PHE A 156 -11.52 2.54 -14.30
N TYR A 157 -11.72 3.66 -15.00
CA TYR A 157 -12.53 4.76 -14.49
C TYR A 157 -13.99 4.33 -14.24
N LYS A 158 -14.59 3.60 -15.18
CA LYS A 158 -15.97 3.12 -15.07
C LYS A 158 -16.17 2.19 -13.87
N ALA A 159 -15.19 1.34 -13.58
CA ALA A 159 -15.26 0.45 -12.42
C ALA A 159 -15.09 1.20 -11.09
N ALA A 160 -14.19 2.19 -11.05
CA ALA A 160 -13.76 2.85 -9.82
C ALA A 160 -14.59 4.08 -9.40
N ASN A 161 -15.09 4.89 -10.35
CA ASN A 161 -15.59 6.24 -10.06
C ASN A 161 -16.73 6.28 -9.02
N LYS A 162 -17.57 5.25 -8.98
CA LYS A 162 -18.72 5.15 -8.08
C LYS A 162 -18.33 5.09 -6.60
N TYR A 163 -17.08 4.72 -6.30
CA TYR A 163 -16.56 4.67 -4.93
C TYR A 163 -15.92 5.99 -4.49
N LYS A 164 -15.79 6.98 -5.39
CA LYS A 164 -15.15 8.28 -5.10
C LYS A 164 -13.74 8.13 -4.48
N PRO A 165 -12.81 7.45 -5.18
CA PRO A 165 -11.47 7.26 -4.66
C PRO A 165 -10.73 8.61 -4.50
N THR A 166 -9.78 8.67 -3.58
CA THR A 166 -8.99 9.89 -3.33
C THR A 166 -7.97 10.16 -4.44
N PHE A 167 -7.50 9.11 -5.11
CA PHE A 167 -6.51 9.17 -6.19
C PHE A 167 -6.72 8.02 -7.17
N TYR A 168 -6.33 8.24 -8.43
CA TYR A 168 -6.20 7.21 -9.47
C TYR A 168 -4.71 7.05 -9.81
N TRP A 169 -4.16 5.86 -9.58
CA TRP A 169 -2.76 5.56 -9.85
C TRP A 169 -2.60 4.70 -11.10
N LEU A 170 -1.69 5.10 -11.99
CA LEU A 170 -1.20 4.27 -13.08
C LEU A 170 0.01 3.50 -12.57
N ASP A 171 -0.13 2.18 -12.47
CA ASP A 171 0.97 1.27 -12.10
C ASP A 171 1.69 0.83 -13.38
N VAL A 172 2.90 1.38 -13.59
CA VAL A 172 3.69 1.27 -14.83
C VAL A 172 4.99 0.52 -14.57
N GLU A 173 5.00 -0.77 -14.89
CA GLU A 173 6.16 -1.65 -14.68
C GLU A 173 6.51 -2.54 -15.88
N GLU A 174 5.67 -2.56 -16.93
CA GLU A 174 5.85 -3.45 -18.09
C GLU A 174 6.00 -2.65 -19.39
N TYR A 175 7.04 -2.98 -20.15
CA TYR A 175 7.28 -2.38 -21.46
C TYR A 175 6.43 -3.08 -22.52
N THR A 176 5.29 -2.47 -22.86
CA THR A 176 4.26 -3.06 -23.74
C THR A 176 4.09 -2.31 -25.06
N MET A 177 4.76 -1.17 -25.23
CA MET A 177 4.74 -0.33 -26.43
C MET A 177 6.14 0.19 -26.77
N ASP A 178 6.44 0.30 -28.07
CA ASP A 178 7.71 0.89 -28.54
C ASP A 178 7.91 2.34 -28.04
N ASP A 179 6.82 3.10 -27.98
CA ASP A 179 6.77 4.41 -27.32
C ASP A 179 5.90 4.30 -26.06
N MET A 180 6.51 3.76 -25.00
CA MET A 180 5.84 3.53 -23.72
C MET A 180 5.36 4.84 -23.08
N ASN A 181 6.15 5.92 -23.20
CA ASN A 181 5.78 7.23 -22.70
C ASN A 181 4.49 7.77 -23.36
N ALA A 182 4.35 7.62 -24.69
CA ALA A 182 3.12 8.00 -25.38
C ALA A 182 1.90 7.17 -24.93
N GLY A 183 2.10 5.87 -24.65
CA GLY A 183 1.07 5.00 -24.09
C GLY A 183 0.60 5.46 -22.70
N VAL A 184 1.53 5.72 -21.80
CA VAL A 184 1.27 6.22 -20.43
C VAL A 184 0.53 7.57 -20.47
N GLU A 185 0.97 8.50 -21.30
CA GLU A 185 0.28 9.80 -21.47
C GLU A 185 -1.12 9.64 -22.05
N ALA A 186 -1.33 8.71 -22.99
CA ALA A 186 -2.66 8.44 -23.54
C ALA A 186 -3.63 7.92 -22.47
N PHE A 187 -3.16 7.02 -21.60
CA PHE A 187 -3.94 6.53 -20.46
C PHE A 187 -4.29 7.67 -19.50
N ARG A 188 -3.28 8.43 -19.05
CA ARG A 188 -3.46 9.56 -18.11
C ARG A 188 -4.46 10.58 -18.66
N LYS A 189 -4.29 10.99 -19.92
CA LYS A 189 -5.17 11.98 -20.58
C LYS A 189 -6.60 11.48 -20.74
N GLU A 190 -6.80 10.19 -21.00
CA GLU A 190 -8.15 9.61 -21.09
C GLU A 190 -8.83 9.63 -19.71
N LEU A 191 -8.13 9.27 -18.62
CA LEU A 191 -8.66 9.40 -17.25
C LEU A 191 -9.08 10.84 -16.92
N GLU A 192 -8.23 11.81 -17.25
CA GLU A 192 -8.53 13.23 -17.07
C GLU A 192 -9.78 13.64 -17.84
N THR A 193 -9.91 13.20 -19.10
CA THR A 193 -11.07 13.48 -19.97
C THR A 193 -12.36 12.87 -19.42
N LEU A 194 -12.28 11.70 -18.78
CA LEU A 194 -13.42 11.03 -18.13
C LEU A 194 -13.83 11.69 -16.80
N GLY A 195 -12.98 12.56 -16.25
CA GLY A 195 -13.26 13.36 -15.06
C GLY A 195 -12.51 12.92 -13.81
N ALA A 196 -11.47 12.07 -13.91
CA ALA A 196 -10.55 11.85 -12.80
C ALA A 196 -9.81 13.17 -12.48
N LYS A 197 -9.76 13.52 -11.19
CA LYS A 197 -9.17 14.80 -10.73
C LYS A 197 -7.73 14.66 -10.27
N ASN A 198 -7.45 13.57 -9.57
CA ASN A 198 -6.17 13.27 -8.95
C ASN A 198 -5.60 12.03 -9.63
N ILE A 199 -4.61 12.22 -10.50
CA ILE A 199 -4.01 11.16 -11.32
C ILE A 199 -2.52 11.09 -11.01
N GLY A 200 -2.10 9.99 -10.39
CA GLY A 200 -0.70 9.73 -10.05
C GLY A 200 -0.09 8.61 -10.88
N ILE A 201 1.23 8.50 -10.84
CA ILE A 201 1.98 7.41 -11.46
C ILE A 201 2.79 6.67 -10.40
N TYR A 202 2.71 5.33 -10.44
CA TYR A 202 3.65 4.45 -9.80
C TYR A 202 4.62 3.91 -10.84
N VAL A 203 5.91 4.13 -10.64
CA VAL A 203 6.95 3.72 -11.59
C VAL A 203 8.31 3.56 -10.88
N GLY A 204 9.00 2.46 -11.16
CA GLY A 204 10.38 2.25 -10.72
C GLY A 204 11.34 3.20 -11.43
N THR A 205 12.33 3.74 -10.72
CA THR A 205 13.27 4.75 -11.28
C THR A 205 14.00 4.25 -12.52
N TYR A 206 14.48 3.00 -12.52
CA TYR A 206 15.12 2.41 -13.69
C TYR A 206 14.19 2.31 -14.90
N PHE A 207 12.96 1.86 -14.70
CA PHE A 207 11.97 1.75 -15.79
C PHE A 207 11.64 3.12 -16.38
N MET A 208 11.47 4.12 -15.49
CA MET A 208 11.21 5.50 -15.89
C MET A 208 12.35 6.06 -16.76
N GLU A 209 13.61 5.85 -16.36
CA GLU A 209 14.79 6.29 -17.10
C GLU A 209 14.95 5.54 -18.44
N ASP A 210 14.90 4.21 -18.41
CA ASP A 210 15.10 3.34 -19.59
C ASP A 210 14.08 3.61 -20.70
N HIS A 211 12.86 4.02 -20.33
CA HIS A 211 11.77 4.26 -21.27
C HIS A 211 11.36 5.73 -21.37
N SER A 212 12.14 6.64 -20.79
CA SER A 212 11.93 8.10 -20.85
C SER A 212 10.49 8.50 -20.48
N ILE A 213 9.94 7.88 -19.44
CA ILE A 213 8.58 8.16 -18.97
C ILE A 213 8.54 9.57 -18.37
N ASN A 214 7.74 10.45 -18.97
CA ASN A 214 7.52 11.81 -18.48
C ASN A 214 6.47 11.79 -17.36
N VAL A 215 6.86 12.29 -16.18
CA VAL A 215 6.02 12.33 -14.98
C VAL A 215 5.43 13.70 -14.67
N ASP A 216 5.78 14.75 -15.42
CA ASP A 216 5.49 16.16 -15.11
C ASP A 216 3.99 16.49 -15.10
N LYS A 217 3.18 15.69 -15.81
CA LYS A 217 1.73 15.88 -15.93
C LYS A 217 0.92 15.10 -14.90
N PHE A 218 1.58 14.33 -14.05
CA PHE A 218 0.92 13.60 -12.96
C PHE A 218 0.85 14.48 -11.72
N ASP A 219 -0.25 14.35 -10.98
CA ASP A 219 -0.47 15.11 -9.75
C ASP A 219 0.41 14.61 -8.61
N ALA A 220 0.84 13.35 -8.66
CA ALA A 220 1.72 12.74 -7.67
C ALA A 220 2.57 11.60 -8.26
N ILE A 221 3.73 11.37 -7.65
CA ILE A 221 4.66 10.29 -8.03
C ILE A 221 4.81 9.32 -6.85
N TRP A 222 4.65 8.04 -7.15
CA TRP A 222 4.82 6.92 -6.24
C TRP A 222 5.97 6.04 -6.74
N ILE A 223 6.97 5.76 -5.91
CA ILE A 223 8.16 5.02 -6.32
C ILE A 223 8.34 3.76 -5.48
N PRO A 224 8.57 2.59 -6.07
CA PRO A 224 9.03 1.40 -5.34
C PRO A 224 10.54 1.45 -5.10
N THR A 225 10.97 1.15 -3.87
CA THR A 225 12.37 0.84 -3.55
C THR A 225 12.41 -0.01 -2.28
N TYR A 226 12.75 -1.29 -2.41
CA TYR A 226 12.58 -2.25 -1.30
C TYR A 226 13.84 -2.54 -0.49
N GLY A 227 15.02 -2.10 -0.96
CA GLY A 227 16.28 -2.49 -0.32
C GLY A 227 16.45 -4.01 -0.33
N ASP A 228 16.50 -4.63 0.86
CA ASP A 228 16.56 -6.10 1.00
C ASP A 228 15.18 -6.77 1.08
N ASP A 229 14.10 -5.98 1.02
CA ASP A 229 12.70 -6.38 1.11
C ASP A 229 12.35 -7.18 2.38
N SER A 230 12.92 -6.77 3.52
CA SER A 230 12.74 -7.43 4.81
C SER A 230 11.39 -7.17 5.50
N GLY A 231 10.50 -6.38 4.91
CA GLY A 231 9.26 -5.91 5.56
C GLY A 231 9.42 -4.59 6.34
N TYR A 232 10.64 -4.05 6.40
CA TYR A 232 10.96 -2.80 7.11
C TYR A 232 11.54 -1.76 6.16
N TYR A 233 11.33 -0.49 6.47
CA TYR A 233 11.98 0.61 5.76
C TYR A 233 13.50 0.59 5.99
N ASN A 234 14.27 0.36 4.92
CA ASN A 234 15.73 0.34 5.01
C ASN A 234 16.47 0.90 3.77
N ALA A 235 15.72 1.36 2.77
CA ALA A 235 16.24 2.02 1.58
C ALA A 235 15.21 3.04 1.10
N ALA A 236 15.68 4.17 0.58
CA ALA A 236 14.85 5.20 -0.04
C ALA A 236 15.09 5.22 -1.56
N PRO A 237 14.14 5.70 -2.37
CA PRO A 237 14.37 5.97 -3.78
C PRO A 237 15.62 6.83 -4.00
N ASN A 238 16.58 6.32 -4.77
CA ASN A 238 17.78 7.07 -5.14
C ASN A 238 17.53 7.91 -6.39
N THR A 239 16.86 9.04 -6.21
CA THR A 239 16.46 9.95 -7.29
C THR A 239 16.27 11.38 -6.76
N ASP A 240 16.44 12.37 -7.64
CA ASP A 240 16.14 13.78 -7.36
C ASP A 240 14.68 14.16 -7.68
N LEU A 241 13.86 13.20 -8.12
CA LEU A 241 12.43 13.43 -8.36
C LEU A 241 11.70 13.83 -7.07
N ASP A 242 10.76 14.76 -7.21
CA ASP A 242 9.91 15.23 -6.13
C ASP A 242 8.76 14.24 -5.84
N TYR A 243 9.06 13.00 -5.45
CA TYR A 243 8.07 11.95 -5.22
C TYR A 243 7.28 12.15 -3.91
N ASP A 244 6.03 11.68 -3.89
CA ASP A 244 5.09 11.87 -2.77
C ASP A 244 4.92 10.59 -1.93
N LEU A 245 4.95 9.42 -2.57
CA LEU A 245 4.73 8.14 -1.93
C LEU A 245 5.87 7.17 -2.26
N HIS A 246 6.21 6.31 -1.30
CA HIS A 246 7.25 5.30 -1.45
C HIS A 246 6.74 3.94 -0.99
N GLN A 247 6.69 2.98 -1.90
CA GLN A 247 6.49 1.56 -1.56
C GLN A 247 7.83 0.98 -1.13
N TYR A 248 7.96 0.70 0.16
CA TYR A 248 9.26 0.37 0.75
C TYR A 248 9.46 -1.13 0.96
N THR A 249 8.42 -1.94 0.77
CA THR A 249 8.52 -3.41 0.84
C THR A 249 7.29 -4.08 0.25
N SER A 250 7.48 -5.29 -0.27
CA SER A 250 6.40 -6.22 -0.65
C SER A 250 6.13 -7.31 0.40
N ARG A 251 6.85 -7.23 1.54
CA ARG A 251 6.93 -8.30 2.55
C ARG A 251 6.57 -7.80 3.95
N GLY A 252 5.76 -6.75 4.01
CA GLY A 252 5.29 -6.18 5.25
C GLY A 252 4.32 -7.08 5.99
N TYR A 253 4.25 -6.92 7.31
CA TYR A 253 3.27 -7.58 8.17
C TYR A 253 2.47 -6.53 8.93
N VAL A 254 1.15 -6.62 8.87
CA VAL A 254 0.23 -5.73 9.60
C VAL A 254 -0.86 -6.58 10.25
N ASN A 255 -1.11 -6.35 11.53
CA ASN A 255 -2.16 -7.05 12.27
C ASN A 255 -3.50 -6.92 11.53
N GLY A 256 -4.17 -8.06 11.32
CA GLY A 256 -5.41 -8.16 10.54
C GLY A 256 -5.26 -8.90 9.21
N PHE A 257 -4.03 -9.27 8.82
CA PHE A 257 -3.77 -10.18 7.71
C PHE A 257 -2.52 -11.02 8.00
N GLU A 258 -2.59 -12.33 7.74
CA GLU A 258 -1.51 -13.26 8.13
C GLU A 258 -0.37 -13.36 7.10
N HIS A 259 -0.58 -12.85 5.89
CA HIS A 259 0.40 -12.89 4.80
C HIS A 259 1.02 -11.52 4.55
N HIS A 260 1.90 -11.44 3.55
CA HIS A 260 2.59 -10.20 3.23
C HIS A 260 1.65 -9.14 2.64
N LEU A 261 1.94 -7.89 2.99
CA LEU A 261 1.36 -6.70 2.38
C LEU A 261 2.46 -5.83 1.79
N ASP A 262 2.12 -5.20 0.68
CA ASP A 262 2.87 -4.08 0.13
C ASP A 262 2.63 -2.86 1.03
N LEU A 263 3.73 -2.31 1.56
CA LEU A 263 3.67 -1.20 2.51
C LEU A 263 4.29 0.06 1.93
N ASN A 264 3.61 1.16 2.23
CA ASN A 264 3.92 2.47 1.72
C ASN A 264 4.02 3.48 2.86
N ILE A 265 4.90 4.45 2.67
CA ILE A 265 4.94 5.67 3.46
C ILE A 265 4.93 6.87 2.54
N ILE A 266 4.40 7.99 3.04
CA ILE A 266 4.64 9.28 2.41
C ILE A 266 6.14 9.61 2.47
N THR A 267 6.61 10.38 1.49
CA THR A 267 7.99 10.82 1.42
C THR A 267 8.45 11.51 2.71
N THR A 268 9.72 11.28 3.08
CA THR A 268 10.36 11.98 4.20
C THR A 268 10.91 13.35 3.82
N LEU A 269 10.78 13.74 2.54
CA LEU A 269 11.39 14.94 1.97
C LEU A 269 10.46 16.17 1.99
N LYS A 270 9.18 16.00 2.32
CA LYS A 270 8.13 17.03 2.32
C LYS A 270 7.40 17.09 3.67
N ASP A 271 6.53 18.07 3.86
CA ASP A 271 5.65 18.08 5.03
C ASP A 271 4.70 16.86 4.98
N PRO A 272 4.70 15.98 5.99
CA PRO A 272 3.95 14.75 5.93
C PRO A 272 2.43 14.96 5.94
N ASN A 273 1.95 16.02 6.60
CA ASN A 273 0.51 16.29 6.66
C ASN A 273 0.02 16.84 5.33
N GLU A 274 0.77 17.73 4.69
CA GLU A 274 0.44 18.25 3.35
C GLU A 274 0.39 17.12 2.31
N VAL A 275 1.39 16.22 2.30
CA VAL A 275 1.40 15.08 1.38
C VAL A 275 0.25 14.12 1.66
N TYR A 276 0.00 13.77 2.93
CA TYR A 276 -1.11 12.89 3.26
C TYR A 276 -2.47 13.48 2.87
N GLN A 277 -2.70 14.78 3.14
CA GLN A 277 -3.93 15.46 2.72
C GLN A 277 -4.06 15.51 1.20
N LYS A 278 -2.97 15.75 0.47
CA LYS A 278 -2.95 15.67 -1.01
C LYS A 278 -3.41 14.29 -1.50
N LEU A 279 -2.87 13.21 -0.94
CA LEU A 279 -3.10 11.85 -1.45
C LEU A 279 -4.42 11.20 -0.97
N PHE A 280 -4.88 11.54 0.23
CA PHE A 280 -5.98 10.82 0.92
C PHE A 280 -7.17 11.71 1.30
N THR A 281 -7.30 12.88 0.67
CA THR A 281 -8.54 13.66 0.68
C THR A 281 -9.35 13.39 -0.58
N THR A 282 -10.64 13.11 -0.43
CA THR A 282 -11.54 12.97 -1.59
C THR A 282 -11.68 14.33 -2.28
N PRO A 283 -11.40 14.44 -3.59
CA PRO A 283 -11.59 15.68 -4.33
C PRO A 283 -13.09 16.05 -4.40
N GLU A 284 -13.39 17.36 -4.39
CA GLU A 284 -14.75 17.91 -4.55
C GLU A 284 -15.35 17.67 -5.94
#